data_AF-A0A1S3DPW5-F1
#
_entry.id   AF-A0A1S3DPW5-F1
#
_cell.length_a   1.000
_cell.length_b   1.000
_cell.length_c   1.000
_cell.angle_alpha   90.00
_cell.angle_beta   90.00
_cell.angle_gamma   90.00
#
_symmetry.space_group_name_H-M   'P 1'
#
loop_
_entity.id
_entity.type
_entity.pdbx_description
1 polymer ?
#
loop_
_entity_poly.entity_id
_entity_poly.type
_entity_poly.pdbx_seq_one_letter_code
_entity_poly.pdbx_strand_id
1 'polypeptide(L)'
;SAITIFKQRTDDKHDFRVWNPQLIAYAGYKNPDGTITGDPAYVEFTEVCMKLGWKGKGTQFDVLPLVLSANGHDPEYFDIPQELVWEIELEHPT
;
A
#
# COMPACT_ATOMS: atom_id res chain seq x y z
N SER A 1 -12.60 -7.00 -15.75
CA SER A 1 -11.13 -7.03 -15.79
C SER A 1 -10.61 -5.77 -16.43
N ALA A 2 -9.49 -5.23 -15.95
CA ALA A 2 -8.86 -4.02 -16.48
C ALA A 2 -7.34 -4.05 -16.25
N ILE A 3 -6.60 -3.26 -17.03
CA ILE A 3 -5.18 -2.95 -16.82
C ILE A 3 -4.96 -1.47 -17.16
N THR A 4 -4.09 -0.81 -16.40
CA THR A 4 -3.63 0.55 -16.68
C THR A 4 -2.15 0.50 -17.06
N ILE A 5 -1.81 0.99 -18.26
CA ILE A 5 -0.45 0.95 -18.79
C ILE A 5 0.16 2.35 -18.65
N PHE A 6 1.15 2.49 -17.76
CA PHE A 6 1.96 3.70 -17.63
C PHE A 6 3.00 3.82 -18.75
N LYS A 7 3.69 4.96 -18.81
CA LYS A 7 4.72 5.23 -19.83
C LYS A 7 5.82 4.17 -19.81
N GLN A 8 6.21 3.69 -20.99
CA GLN A 8 7.30 2.73 -21.15
C GLN A 8 8.64 3.32 -20.68
N ARG A 9 9.53 2.45 -20.18
CA ARG A 9 10.91 2.81 -19.79
C ARG A 9 11.69 3.40 -20.98
N THR A 10 12.55 4.38 -20.70
CA THR A 10 13.43 5.04 -21.68
C THR A 10 14.91 4.73 -21.46
N ASP A 11 15.46 5.06 -20.28
CA ASP A 11 16.90 5.17 -20.03
C ASP A 11 17.27 4.78 -18.58
N ASP A 12 16.50 3.86 -17.98
CA ASP A 12 16.60 3.35 -16.59
C ASP A 12 16.51 4.42 -15.47
N LYS A 13 16.51 5.71 -15.81
CA LYS A 13 16.43 6.82 -14.87
C LYS A 13 15.03 7.42 -14.75
N HIS A 14 14.16 7.20 -15.72
CA HIS A 14 12.85 7.86 -15.82
C HIS A 14 11.67 6.87 -15.75
N ASP A 15 11.79 5.88 -14.87
CA ASP A 15 10.79 4.83 -14.70
C ASP A 15 9.50 5.32 -14.04
N PHE A 16 8.40 4.64 -14.36
CA PHE A 16 7.13 4.71 -13.63
C PHE A 16 6.98 3.44 -12.81
N ARG A 17 6.74 3.58 -11.50
CA ARG A 17 6.64 2.44 -10.59
C ARG A 17 5.48 2.65 -9.61
N VAL A 18 4.63 1.64 -9.53
CA VAL A 18 3.78 1.40 -8.36
C VAL A 18 4.62 0.54 -7.42
N TRP A 19 4.93 1.05 -6.23
CA TRP A 19 5.76 0.32 -5.27
C TRP A 19 4.96 -0.73 -4.52
N ASN A 20 3.65 -0.54 -4.40
CA ASN A 20 2.74 -1.50 -3.79
C ASN A 20 2.77 -2.82 -4.56
N PRO A 21 2.85 -3.97 -3.87
CA PRO A 21 2.66 -5.28 -4.50
C PRO A 21 1.24 -5.49 -5.05
N GLN A 22 0.24 -4.88 -4.41
CA GLN A 22 -1.16 -4.88 -4.81
C GLN A 22 -1.74 -3.47 -4.63
N LEU A 23 -2.71 -3.08 -5.48
CA LEU A 23 -3.32 -1.74 -5.39
C LEU A 23 -4.09 -1.53 -4.08
N ILE A 24 -4.70 -2.58 -3.54
CA ILE A 24 -5.43 -2.56 -2.28
C ILE A 24 -4.87 -3.71 -1.44
N ALA A 25 -4.30 -3.36 -0.29
CA ALA A 25 -3.73 -4.31 0.68
C ALA A 25 -3.82 -3.69 2.08
N TYR A 26 -3.87 -4.53 3.10
CA TYR A 26 -3.86 -4.08 4.49
C TYR A 26 -2.43 -3.93 5.01
N ALA A 27 -2.24 -2.93 5.88
CA ALA A 27 -0.97 -2.65 6.53
C ALA A 27 -0.63 -3.72 7.59
N GLY A 28 0.67 -3.84 7.89
CA GLY A 28 1.20 -4.69 8.94
C GLY A 28 2.10 -3.88 9.88
N TYR A 29 1.78 -3.86 11.16
CA TYR A 29 2.51 -3.11 12.17
C TYR A 29 3.21 -4.05 13.14
N LYS A 30 4.54 -3.95 13.24
CA LYS A 30 5.32 -4.68 14.24
C LYS A 30 5.23 -3.98 15.60
N ASN A 31 4.69 -4.68 16.59
CA ASN A 31 4.51 -4.17 17.95
C ASN A 31 5.80 -4.31 18.79
N PRO A 32 5.94 -3.54 19.89
CA PRO A 32 7.12 -3.62 20.76
C PRO A 32 7.36 -4.99 21.40
N ASP A 33 6.31 -5.77 21.60
CA ASP A 33 6.36 -7.13 22.15
C ASP A 33 6.70 -8.20 21.09
N GLY A 34 6.93 -7.80 19.84
CA GLY A 34 7.25 -8.68 18.72
C GLY A 34 6.03 -9.26 18.00
N THR A 35 4.81 -8.99 18.47
CA THR A 35 3.58 -9.34 17.74
C THR A 35 3.38 -8.44 16.52
N ILE A 36 2.46 -8.81 15.63
CA ILE A 36 2.10 -8.02 14.45
C ILE A 36 0.60 -7.74 14.49
N THR A 37 0.23 -6.48 14.31
CA THR A 37 -1.15 -6.04 14.07
C THR A 37 -1.36 -5.86 12.56
N GLY A 38 -2.44 -6.42 12.01
CA GLY A 38 -2.73 -6.34 10.57
C GLY A 38 -2.08 -7.50 9.79
N ASP A 39 -1.65 -7.24 8.56
CA ASP A 39 -1.12 -8.28 7.67
C ASP A 39 0.42 -8.41 7.78
N PRO A 40 0.95 -9.55 8.30
CA PRO A 40 2.39 -9.79 8.39
C PRO A 40 3.14 -9.71 7.06
N ALA A 41 2.47 -9.98 5.93
CA ALA A 41 3.09 -9.94 4.61
C ALA A 41 3.52 -8.53 4.19
N TYR A 42 2.91 -7.49 4.77
CA TYR A 42 3.13 -6.10 4.39
C TYR A 42 3.88 -5.28 5.43
N VAL A 43 4.48 -5.89 6.46
CA VAL A 43 5.21 -5.16 7.51
C VAL A 43 6.31 -4.27 6.94
N GLU A 44 7.17 -4.83 6.09
CA GLU A 44 8.29 -4.08 5.49
C GLU A 44 7.80 -2.90 4.65
N PHE A 45 6.75 -3.11 3.84
CA PHE A 45 6.19 -2.05 3.01
C PHE A 45 5.44 -0.99 3.84
N THR A 46 4.78 -1.41 4.91
CA THR A 46 4.14 -0.50 5.88
C THR A 46 5.18 0.42 6.51
N GLU A 47 6.34 -0.10 6.90
CA GLU A 47 7.47 0.70 7.41
C GLU A 47 7.98 1.70 6.37
N VAL A 48 8.03 1.34 5.08
CA VAL A 48 8.37 2.27 3.99
C VAL A 48 7.35 3.41 3.92
N CYS A 49 6.05 3.09 3.93
CA CYS A 49 4.99 4.10 3.93
C CYS A 49 5.13 5.06 5.11
N MET A 50 5.36 4.52 6.32
CA MET A 50 5.55 5.33 7.53
C MET A 50 6.80 6.22 7.47
N LYS A 51 7.91 5.73 6.88
CA LYS A 51 9.12 6.54 6.64
C LYS A 51 8.89 7.69 5.65
N LEU A 52 8.00 7.51 4.68
CA LEU A 52 7.54 8.58 3.78
C LEU A 52 6.58 9.57 4.46
N GLY A 53 6.18 9.31 5.71
CA GLY A 53 5.34 10.19 6.52
C GLY A 53 3.87 9.78 6.59
N TRP A 54 3.50 8.65 5.99
CA TRP A 54 2.14 8.11 6.12
C TRP A 54 1.86 7.70 7.58
N LYS A 55 0.62 7.92 8.02
CA LYS A 55 0.16 7.61 9.38
C LYS A 55 -1.10 6.76 9.31
N GLY A 56 -0.91 5.44 9.40
CA GLY A 56 -2.01 4.51 9.59
C GLY A 56 -2.71 4.67 10.94
N LYS A 57 -3.90 4.06 11.07
CA LYS A 57 -4.70 4.10 12.31
C LYS A 57 -4.22 3.06 13.34
N GLY A 58 -3.37 2.12 12.95
CA GLY A 58 -2.86 1.03 13.76
C GLY A 58 -3.85 -0.12 13.95
N THR A 59 -4.77 -0.33 13.00
CA THR A 59 -5.79 -1.40 13.09
C THR A 59 -5.41 -2.65 12.30
N GLN A 60 -6.22 -3.70 12.43
CA GLN A 60 -6.04 -4.96 11.69
C GLN A 60 -6.32 -4.82 10.19
N PHE A 61 -7.06 -3.79 9.77
CA PHE A 61 -7.56 -3.63 8.40
C PHE A 61 -7.32 -2.21 7.88
N ASP A 62 -6.18 -1.61 8.23
CA ASP A 62 -5.81 -0.33 7.64
C ASP A 62 -5.39 -0.52 6.19
N VAL A 63 -6.13 0.08 5.25
CA VAL A 63 -5.76 0.09 3.83
C VAL A 63 -4.47 0.91 3.65
N LEU A 64 -3.48 0.32 2.99
CA LEU A 64 -2.22 0.98 2.66
C LEU A 64 -2.43 2.12 1.65
N PRO A 65 -1.61 3.19 1.71
CA PRO A 65 -1.61 4.22 0.67
C PRO A 65 -0.97 3.67 -0.60
N LEU A 66 -1.24 4.30 -1.74
CA LEU A 66 -0.46 4.07 -2.95
C LEU A 66 0.85 4.81 -2.85
N VAL A 67 1.97 4.12 -3.06
CA VAL A 67 3.30 4.70 -3.16
C VAL A 67 3.75 4.65 -4.62
N LEU A 68 3.87 5.83 -5.23
CA LEU A 68 4.04 5.98 -6.67
C LEU A 68 5.29 6.80 -6.98
N SER A 69 6.09 6.33 -7.94
CA SER A 69 7.16 7.11 -8.58
C SER A 69 6.81 7.34 -10.04
N ALA A 70 6.95 8.58 -10.49
CA ALA A 70 6.76 8.96 -11.88
C ALA A 70 8.05 9.56 -12.44
N ASN A 71 8.43 9.16 -13.66
CA ASN A 71 9.57 9.74 -14.39
C ASN A 71 10.88 9.78 -13.56
N GLY A 72 11.13 8.77 -12.72
CA GLY A 72 12.35 8.70 -11.91
C GLY A 72 12.39 9.57 -10.65
N HIS A 73 11.33 10.31 -10.36
CA HIS A 73 11.23 11.09 -9.13
C HIS A 73 11.05 10.20 -7.89
N ASP A 74 11.42 10.74 -6.73
CA ASP A 74 11.23 10.09 -5.44
C ASP A 74 9.75 9.66 -5.25
N PRO A 75 9.50 8.54 -4.56
CA PRO A 75 8.14 8.07 -4.35
C PRO A 75 7.34 9.03 -3.46
N GLU A 76 6.10 9.28 -3.86
CA GLU A 76 5.11 9.99 -3.07
C GLU A 76 3.99 9.02 -2.67
N TYR A 77 3.42 9.20 -1.47
CA TYR A 77 2.28 8.40 -1.02
C TYR A 77 0.95 9.15 -1.22
N PHE A 78 -0.10 8.41 -1.53
CA PHE A 78 -1.45 8.91 -1.75
C PHE A 78 -2.46 7.99 -1.07
N ASP A 79 -3.29 8.52 -0.17
CA ASP A 79 -4.39 7.75 0.39
C ASP A 79 -5.43 7.45 -0.68
N ILE A 80 -5.93 6.22 -0.70
CA ILE A 80 -7.04 5.83 -1.58
C ILE A 80 -8.33 6.34 -0.92
N PRO A 81 -9.17 7.12 -1.62
CA PRO A 81 -10.48 7.50 -1.11
C PRO A 81 -11.28 6.26 -0.69
N GLN A 82 -11.79 6.25 0.54
CA GLN A 82 -12.37 5.05 1.14
C GLN A 82 -13.59 4.55 0.35
N GLU A 83 -14.33 5.45 -0.28
CA GLU A 83 -15.47 5.13 -1.15
C GLU A 83 -15.11 4.34 -2.41
N LEU A 84 -13.82 4.30 -2.79
CA LEU A 84 -13.32 3.50 -3.91
C LEU A 84 -12.82 2.11 -3.47
N VAL A 85 -12.67 1.88 -2.17
CA VAL A 85 -12.26 0.60 -1.60
C VAL A 85 -13.49 -0.16 -1.16
N TRP A 86 -13.79 -1.26 -1.84
CA TRP A 86 -14.93 -2.11 -1.49
C TRP A 86 -14.49 -3.26 -0.59
N GLU A 87 -14.82 -3.16 0.69
CA GLU A 87 -14.58 -4.19 1.71
C GLU A 87 -15.86 -4.99 1.97
N ILE A 88 -15.70 -6.26 2.35
CA ILE A 88 -16.80 -7.15 2.69
C ILE A 88 -16.53 -7.74 4.07
N GLU A 89 -17.46 -7.54 5.01
CA GLU A 89 -17.42 -8.22 6.30
C GLU A 89 -17.71 -9.71 6.11
N LEU A 90 -16.82 -10.56 6.61
CA LEU A 90 -16.95 -12.00 6.47
C LEU A 90 -17.85 -12.56 7.57
N GLU A 91 -18.94 -13.22 7.17
CA GLU A 91 -19.85 -13.93 8.07
C GLU A 91 -20.01 -15.40 7.64
N HIS A 92 -20.27 -16.27 8.61
CA HIS A 92 -20.58 -17.67 8.33
C HIS A 92 -22.09 -17.81 8.08
N PRO A 93 -22.54 -18.52 7.02
CA PRO A 93 -23.94 -18.49 6.55
C PRO A 93 -25.00 -19.03 7.52
N THR A 94 -24.61 -19.78 8.55
CA THR A 94 -25.44 -20.67 9.40
C THR A 94 -26.21 -21.76 8.65
#